data_AF-A0A239FPQ6-F1
#
_entry.id   AF-A0A239FPQ6-F1
#
_cell.length_a   1.000
_cell.length_b   1.000
_cell.length_c   1.000
_cell.angle_alpha   90.00
_cell.angle_beta   90.00
_cell.angle_gamma   90.00
#
_symmetry.space_group_name_H-M   'P 1'
#
loop_
_entity.id
_entity.type
_entity.pdbx_description
1 polymer ?
#
loop_
_entity_poly.entity_id
_entity_poly.type
_entity_poly.pdbx_seq_one_letter_code
_entity_poly.pdbx_strand_id
1 'polypeptide(L)'
;MTVTVFLLALGATLRVTRFLSDDYLTRNVRAFFIRRFGEDHDLAYLAGCPWCLSIYIGGGIGTLAWFYGEHPGFLIPAICLTISWLVGIASTWLDGDA
;
A
#
# COMPACT_ATOMS: atom_id res chain seq x y z
N MET A 1 14.94 -0.29 14.83
CA MET A 1 14.40 0.45 13.66
C MET A 1 14.45 1.94 13.97
N THR A 2 15.01 2.76 13.06
CA THR A 2 15.06 4.23 13.23
C THR A 2 13.71 4.87 12.90
N VAL A 3 13.50 6.11 13.35
CA VAL A 3 12.28 6.88 13.04
C VAL A 3 12.11 7.05 11.53
N THR A 4 13.21 7.32 10.81
CA THR A 4 13.18 7.46 9.35
C THR A 4 12.70 6.19 8.66
N VAL A 5 13.26 5.04 9.02
CA VAL A 5 12.85 3.74 8.44
C VAL A 5 11.39 3.44 8.76
N PHE A 6 10.94 3.75 9.98
CA PHE A 6 9.53 3.61 10.35
C PHE A 6 8.60 4.48 9.47
N LEU A 7 8.94 5.75 9.26
CA LEU A 7 8.15 6.66 8.42
C LEU A 7 8.12 6.22 6.96
N LEU A 8 9.24 5.71 6.44
CA LEU A 8 9.31 5.15 5.09
C LEU A 8 8.47 3.86 4.96
N ALA A 9 8.52 2.99 5.97
CA ALA A 9 7.68 1.80 6.01
C ALA A 9 6.19 2.16 6.07
N LEU A 10 5.82 3.18 6.86
CA LEU A 10 4.46 3.70 6.95
C LEU A 10 3.99 4.25 5.60
N GLY A 11 4.76 5.14 4.97
CA GLY A 11 4.43 5.72 3.67
C GLY A 11 4.33 4.66 2.57
N ALA A 12 5.25 3.69 2.55
CA ALA A 12 5.19 2.56 1.64
C ALA A 12 3.93 1.71 1.84
N THR A 13 3.55 1.44 3.11
CA THR A 13 2.32 0.71 3.45
C THR A 13 1.09 1.42 2.92
N LEU A 14 1.01 2.74 3.12
CA LEU A 14 -0.10 3.55 2.63
C LEU A 14 -0.19 3.53 1.10
N ARG A 15 0.94 3.69 0.39
CA ARG A 15 0.96 3.65 -1.09
C ARG A 15 0.54 2.29 -1.62
N VAL A 16 1.11 1.22 -1.09
CA VAL A 16 0.88 -0.15 -1.58
C VAL A 16 -0.54 -0.59 -1.28
N THR A 17 -1.06 -0.27 -0.09
CA THR A 17 -2.47 -0.55 0.25
C THR A 17 -3.41 0.12 -0.74
N ARG A 18 -3.26 1.43 -0.96
CA ARG A 18 -4.07 2.18 -1.95
C ARG A 18 -3.87 1.65 -3.38
N PHE A 19 -2.64 1.27 -3.73
CA PHE A 19 -2.34 0.69 -5.03
C PHE A 19 -3.16 -0.57 -5.29
N LEU A 20 -3.29 -1.43 -4.29
CA LEU A 20 -4.01 -2.69 -4.42
C LEU A 20 -5.53 -2.51 -4.31
N SER A 21 -6.01 -1.66 -3.39
CA SER A 21 -7.44 -1.49 -3.12
C SER A 21 -8.17 -0.65 -4.17
N ASP A 22 -7.55 0.45 -4.62
CA ASP A 22 -8.29 1.48 -5.38
C ASP A 22 -7.73 1.73 -6.78
N ASP A 23 -6.43 1.53 -6.99
CA ASP A 23 -5.77 1.90 -8.26
C ASP A 23 -6.39 1.16 -9.44
N TYR A 24 -6.45 1.86 -10.59
CA TYR A 24 -7.01 1.31 -11.81
C TYR A 24 -6.17 0.13 -12.32
N LEU A 25 -4.85 0.20 -12.15
CA LEU A 25 -3.91 -0.83 -12.61
C LEU A 25 -4.19 -2.20 -11.97
N THR A 26 -4.67 -2.22 -10.74
CA THR A 26 -4.96 -3.46 -9.98
C THR A 26 -6.42 -3.90 -10.09
N ARG A 27 -7.25 -3.17 -10.87
CA ARG A 27 -8.67 -3.51 -11.12
C ARG A 27 -8.83 -4.93 -11.63
N ASN A 28 -7.98 -5.37 -12.56
CA ASN A 28 -8.05 -6.71 -13.14
C ASN A 28 -7.78 -7.80 -12.11
N VAL A 29 -6.90 -7.54 -11.14
CA VAL A 29 -6.60 -8.44 -10.03
C VAL A 29 -7.82 -8.56 -9.12
N ARG A 30 -8.42 -7.43 -8.72
CA ARG A 30 -9.66 -7.43 -7.90
C ARG A 30 -10.80 -8.16 -8.61
N ALA A 31 -11.02 -7.86 -9.89
CA ALA A 31 -12.04 -8.52 -10.71
C ALA A 31 -11.77 -10.02 -10.91
N PHE A 32 -10.50 -10.44 -10.91
CA PHE A 32 -10.15 -11.87 -10.94
C PHE A 32 -10.60 -12.57 -9.65
N PHE A 33 -10.31 -12.00 -8.48
CA PHE A 33 -10.74 -12.58 -7.20
C PHE A 33 -12.27 -12.68 -7.10
N ILE A 34 -12.99 -11.62 -7.47
CA ILE A 34 -14.47 -11.63 -7.48
C ILE A 34 -15.00 -12.72 -8.41
N ARG A 35 -14.50 -12.79 -9.66
CA ARG A 35 -14.95 -13.82 -10.62
C ARG A 35 -14.61 -15.24 -10.20
N ARG A 36 -13.50 -15.42 -9.47
CA ARG A 36 -13.00 -16.75 -9.11
C ARG A 36 -13.61 -17.32 -7.82
N PHE A 37 -13.92 -16.45 -6.86
CA PHE A 37 -14.35 -16.85 -5.51
C PHE A 37 -15.78 -16.41 -5.16
N GLY A 38 -16.38 -15.49 -5.93
CA GLY A 38 -17.67 -14.87 -5.63
C GLY A 38 -17.50 -13.53 -4.91
N GLU A 39 -18.53 -12.69 -4.97
CA GLU A 39 -18.53 -11.36 -4.35
C GLU A 39 -18.56 -11.40 -2.83
N ASP A 40 -19.25 -12.39 -2.24
CA ASP A 40 -19.40 -12.56 -0.79
C ASP A 40 -18.22 -13.26 -0.11
N HIS A 41 -17.17 -13.60 -0.86
CA HIS A 41 -16.04 -14.35 -0.30
C HIS A 41 -15.03 -13.40 0.39
N ASP A 42 -14.51 -13.80 1.54
CA ASP A 42 -13.56 -13.01 2.36
C ASP A 42 -12.34 -12.48 1.58
N LEU A 43 -11.84 -13.23 0.59
CA LEU A 43 -10.71 -12.81 -0.25
C LEU A 43 -11.08 -11.67 -1.22
N ALA A 44 -12.30 -11.68 -1.74
CA ALA A 44 -12.80 -10.59 -2.56
C ALA A 44 -12.97 -9.32 -1.70
N TYR A 45 -13.49 -9.49 -0.48
CA TYR A 45 -13.60 -8.42 0.50
C TYR A 45 -12.22 -7.87 0.90
N LEU A 46 -11.24 -8.74 1.17
CA LEU A 46 -9.88 -8.35 1.53
C LEU A 46 -9.20 -7.52 0.43
N ALA A 47 -9.40 -7.87 -0.84
CA ALA A 47 -8.82 -7.15 -1.97
C ALA A 47 -9.44 -5.75 -2.18
N GLY A 48 -10.68 -5.53 -1.72
CA GLY A 48 -11.39 -4.25 -1.81
C GLY A 48 -11.35 -3.41 -0.53
N CYS A 49 -11.11 -4.00 0.64
CA CYS A 49 -11.10 -3.32 1.93
C CYS A 49 -9.69 -2.80 2.26
N PRO A 50 -9.39 -1.48 2.13
CA PRO A 50 -8.06 -0.94 2.40
C PRO A 50 -7.65 -1.13 3.85
N TRP A 51 -8.57 -1.01 4.80
CA TRP A 51 -8.32 -1.26 6.22
C TRP A 51 -7.85 -2.68 6.48
N CYS A 52 -8.57 -3.66 5.95
CA CYS A 52 -8.29 -5.07 6.10
C CYS A 52 -6.93 -5.41 5.45
N LEU A 53 -6.71 -4.91 4.24
CA LEU A 53 -5.50 -5.14 3.48
C LEU A 53 -4.26 -4.51 4.14
N SER A 54 -4.41 -3.34 4.75
CA SER A 54 -3.30 -2.60 5.37
C SER A 54 -2.62 -3.37 6.49
N ILE A 55 -3.33 -4.26 7.21
CA ILE A 55 -2.74 -5.11 8.26
C ILE A 55 -1.72 -6.07 7.65
N TYR A 56 -2.06 -6.70 6.53
CA TYR A 56 -1.17 -7.66 5.86
C TYR A 56 0.00 -6.95 5.17
N ILE A 57 -0.27 -5.84 4.49
CA ILE A 57 0.76 -5.04 3.83
C ILE A 57 1.71 -4.43 4.86
N GLY A 58 1.17 -3.85 5.94
CA GLY A 58 1.94 -3.28 7.04
C GLY A 58 2.74 -4.34 7.79
N GLY A 59 2.18 -5.54 7.99
CA GLY A 59 2.91 -6.69 8.54
C GLY A 59 4.11 -7.08 7.66
N GLY A 60 3.89 -7.20 6.35
CA GLY A 60 4.95 -7.54 5.39
C GLY A 60 6.04 -6.47 5.30
N ILE A 61 5.66 -5.21 5.08
CA ILE A 61 6.60 -4.09 4.98
C ILE A 61 7.29 -3.83 6.32
N GLY A 62 6.57 -3.91 7.44
CA GLY A 62 7.16 -3.77 8.77
C GLY A 62 8.18 -4.85 9.08
N THR A 63 7.91 -6.10 8.68
CA THR A 63 8.88 -7.19 8.80
C THR A 63 10.11 -6.94 7.93
N LEU A 64 9.93 -6.50 6.68
CA LEU A 64 11.04 -6.12 5.80
C LEU A 64 11.85 -4.95 6.38
N ALA A 65 11.19 -3.95 6.95
CA ALA A 65 11.84 -2.81 7.59
C ALA A 65 12.63 -3.23 8.84
N TRP A 66 12.14 -4.21 9.59
CA TRP A 66 12.84 -4.73 10.76
C TRP A 66 14.15 -5.43 10.40
N PHE A 67 14.13 -6.27 9.37
CA PHE A 67 15.30 -7.05 8.96
C PHE A 67 16.24 -6.31 8.00
N TYR A 68 15.71 -5.47 7.11
CA TYR A 68 16.44 -4.85 6.00
C TYR A 68 16.34 -3.33 5.98
N GLY A 69 15.89 -2.69 7.06
CA GLY A 69 15.61 -1.25 7.11
C GLY A 69 16.77 -0.34 6.70
N GLU A 70 18.01 -0.77 6.90
CA GLU A 70 19.23 -0.02 6.53
C GLU A 70 19.79 -0.45 5.17
N HIS A 71 19.22 -1.47 4.54
CA HIS A 71 19.69 -1.98 3.25
C HIS A 71 19.16 -1.08 2.12
N PRO A 72 20.00 -0.69 1.14
CA PRO A 72 19.57 0.18 0.04
C PRO A 72 18.42 -0.43 -0.77
N GLY A 73 18.36 -1.77 -0.86
CA GLY A 73 17.27 -2.49 -1.51
C GLY A 73 15.89 -2.33 -0.83
N PHE A 74 15.83 -1.92 0.44
CA PHE A 74 14.57 -1.54 1.09
C PHE A 74 14.37 -0.02 1.04
N LEU A 75 15.42 0.75 1.35
CA LEU A 75 15.35 2.21 1.46
C LEU A 75 14.91 2.88 0.15
N ILE A 76 15.54 2.52 -0.97
CA ILE A 76 15.25 3.13 -2.27
C ILE A 76 13.77 2.95 -2.66
N PRO A 77 13.21 1.73 -2.71
CA PRO A 77 11.80 1.56 -3.05
C PRO A 77 10.87 2.18 -2.00
N ALA A 78 11.19 2.10 -0.71
CA ALA A 78 10.36 2.70 0.34
C ALA A 78 10.28 4.23 0.22
N ILE A 79 11.39 4.89 -0.14
CA ILE A 79 11.44 6.33 -0.45
C ILE A 79 10.55 6.64 -1.65
N CYS A 80 10.71 5.93 -2.78
CA CYS A 80 9.91 6.16 -3.98
C CYS A 80 8.41 5.99 -3.72
N LEU A 81 8.01 4.94 -2.99
CA LEU A 81 6.62 4.69 -2.63
C LEU A 81 6.05 5.77 -1.72
N THR A 82 6.82 6.20 -0.72
CA THR A 82 6.41 7.26 0.22
C THR A 82 6.25 8.60 -0.51
N ILE A 83 7.20 8.98 -1.36
CA ILE A 83 7.10 10.19 -2.18
C ILE A 83 5.87 10.12 -3.09
N SER A 84 5.63 8.99 -3.76
CA SER A 84 4.45 8.81 -4.61
C SER A 84 3.14 9.00 -3.85
N TRP A 85 3.06 8.53 -2.61
CA TRP A 85 1.88 8.73 -1.76
C TRP A 85 1.70 10.20 -1.35
N LEU A 86 2.78 10.86 -0.91
CA LEU A 86 2.74 12.27 -0.53
C LEU A 86 2.35 13.17 -1.70
N VAL A 87 2.93 12.93 -2.89
CA VAL A 87 2.60 13.68 -4.11
C VAL A 87 1.14 13.45 -4.49
N GLY A 88 0.66 12.20 -4.43
CA GLY A 88 -0.74 11.89 -4.75
C GLY A 88 -1.74 12.55 -3.80
N ILE A 89 -1.39 12.70 -2.52
CA ILE A 89 -2.21 13.48 -1.58
C ILE A 89 -2.10 14.97 -1.89
N ALA A 90 -0.89 15.49 -2.07
CA ALA A 90 -0.69 16.89 -2.37
C ALA A 90 -1.46 17.33 -3.63
N SER A 91 -1.50 16.50 -4.68
CA SER A 91 -2.30 16.80 -5.88
C SER A 91 -3.80 16.89 -5.58
N THR A 92 -4.38 15.96 -4.80
CA THR A 92 -5.82 16.03 -4.48
C THR A 92 -6.19 17.29 -3.70
N TRP A 93 -5.29 17.79 -2.84
CA TRP A 93 -5.50 19.06 -2.12
C TRP A 93 -5.37 20.27 -3.04
N LEU A 94 -4.39 20.26 -3.95
CA LEU A 94 -4.17 21.34 -4.91
C LEU A 94 -5.30 21.45 -5.94
N ASP A 95 -5.85 20.31 -6.34
CA ASP A 95 -6.96 20.24 -7.30
C ASP A 95 -8.33 20.53 -6.64
N GLY A 96 -8.39 20.61 -5.31
CA GLY A 96 -9.60 20.97 -4.56
C GLY A 96 -10.60 19.83 -4.35
N ASP A 97 -10.16 18.59 -4.54
CA ASP A 97 -10.99 17.38 -4.44
C ASP A 97 -11.05 16.78 -3.01
N ALA A 98 -10.53 17.52 -2.02
CA ALA A 98 -10.33 17.06 -0.64
C ALA A 98 -11.46 17.43 0.33
#